data_AF-A0A292ECT1-F1
#
_entry.id   AF-A0A292ECT1-F1
#
_cell.length_a   1.000
_cell.length_b   1.000
_cell.length_c   1.000
_cell.angle_alpha   90.00
_cell.angle_beta   90.00
_cell.angle_gamma   90.00
#
_symmetry.space_group_name_H-M   'P 1'
#
loop_
_entity.id
_entity.type
_entity.pdbx_description
1 polymer ?
#
loop_
_entity_poly.entity_id
_entity_poly.type
_entity_poly.pdbx_seq_one_letter_code
_entity_poly.pdbx_strand_id
1 'polypeptide(L)'
;MNPTPRAEELARAFFAGLDHIDGALAAPSFDPPKANMEFIISTSDYLAGTIFPGFLRQLEKDAANVRLWLRPPSDINFMRPTKLPEKLLWS
;
A
#
# COMPACT_ATOMS: atom_id res chain seq x y z
N MET A 1 -15.41 28.24 23.67
CA MET A 1 -14.27 29.08 23.24
C MET A 1 -14.50 29.47 21.79
N ASN A 2 -14.32 30.75 21.44
CA ASN A 2 -14.31 31.19 20.03
C ASN A 2 -12.85 31.24 19.55
N PRO A 3 -12.49 30.55 18.46
CA PRO A 3 -11.15 30.62 17.90
C PRO A 3 -10.83 32.04 17.42
N THR A 4 -9.55 32.42 17.47
CA THR A 4 -9.10 33.69 16.90
C THR A 4 -9.06 33.58 15.38
N PRO A 5 -9.16 34.70 14.63
CA PRO A 5 -9.07 34.66 13.16
C PRO A 5 -7.80 33.97 12.66
N ARG A 6 -6.67 34.20 13.35
CA ARG A 6 -5.39 33.55 13.02
C ARG A 6 -5.41 32.04 13.27
N ALA A 7 -6.15 31.58 14.28
CA ALA A 7 -6.32 30.16 14.56
C ALA A 7 -7.18 29.48 13.50
N GLU A 8 -8.23 30.14 13.00
CA GLU A 8 -9.07 29.62 11.91
C GLU A 8 -8.29 29.50 10.60
N GLU A 9 -7.47 30.51 10.27
CA GLU A 9 -6.59 30.48 9.09
C GLU A 9 -5.60 29.31 9.11
N LEU A 10 -5.03 29.01 10.28
CA LEU A 10 -4.00 27.98 10.44
C LEU A 10 -4.57 26.56 10.58
N ALA A 11 -5.83 26.42 11.00
CA ALA A 11 -6.45 25.15 11.33
C ALA A 11 -6.26 24.09 10.23
N ARG A 12 -6.56 24.43 8.97
CA ARG A 12 -6.53 23.46 7.87
C ARG A 12 -5.14 22.90 7.60
N ALA A 13 -4.13 23.76 7.54
CA ALA A 13 -2.75 23.34 7.33
C ALA A 13 -2.18 22.58 8.55
N PHE A 14 -2.59 22.99 9.75
CA PHE A 14 -2.18 22.36 10.99
C PHE A 14 -2.73 20.94 11.13
N PHE A 15 -4.03 20.73 10.85
CA PHE A 15 -4.63 19.40 10.88
C PHE A 15 -4.06 18.47 9.82
N ALA A 16 -3.82 18.96 8.60
CA ALA A 16 -3.17 18.17 7.55
C ALA A 16 -1.75 17.71 7.96
N GLY A 17 -1.02 18.54 8.69
CA GLY A 17 0.29 18.18 9.25
C GLY A 17 0.19 17.12 10.34
N LEU A 18 -0.79 17.23 11.24
CA LEU A 18 -1.03 16.24 12.28
C LEU A 18 -1.43 14.88 11.71
N ASP A 19 -2.27 14.84 10.67
CA ASP A 19 -2.67 13.59 10.01
C ASP A 19 -1.46 12.82 9.45
N HIS A 20 -0.45 13.52 8.93
CA HIS A 20 0.79 12.88 8.48
C HIS A 20 1.61 12.30 9.63
N ILE A 21 1.68 12.99 10.77
CA ILE A 21 2.40 12.50 11.96
C ILE A 21 1.70 11.27 12.53
N ASP A 22 0.36 11.33 12.64
CA ASP A 22 -0.44 10.22 13.15
C ASP A 22 -0.32 9.00 12.23
N GLY A 23 -0.36 9.19 10.91
CA GLY A 23 -0.10 8.14 9.93
C GLY A 23 1.31 7.52 10.02
N ALA A 24 2.32 8.28 10.42
CA ALA A 24 3.70 7.79 10.57
C ALA A 24 3.92 7.00 11.88
N LEU A 25 3.14 7.31 12.92
CA LEU A 25 3.25 6.67 14.24
C LEU A 25 2.25 5.52 14.43
N ALA A 26 1.15 5.51 13.66
CA ALA A 26 0.15 4.47 13.71
C ALA A 26 0.70 3.12 13.27
N ALA A 27 0.13 2.04 13.81
CA ALA A 27 0.38 0.71 13.29
C ALA A 27 -0.03 0.65 11.80
N PRO A 28 0.78 0.02 10.92
CA PRO A 28 0.41 -0.13 9.52
C PRO A 28 -0.97 -0.79 9.42
N SER A 29 -1.95 -0.06 8.88
CA SER A 29 -3.30 -0.56 8.64
C SER A 29 -3.63 -0.42 7.16
N PHE A 30 -4.30 -1.44 6.62
CA PHE A 30 -4.75 -1.45 5.23
C PHE A 30 -6.28 -1.49 5.22
N ASP A 31 -6.89 -0.40 4.78
CA ASP A 31 -8.33 -0.25 4.61
C ASP A 31 -8.62 -0.21 3.09
N PRO A 32 -8.98 -1.35 2.47
CA PRO A 32 -9.06 -1.47 1.01
C PRO A 32 -9.98 -0.43 0.34
N PRO A 33 -11.18 -0.11 0.88
CA PRO A 33 -12.04 0.94 0.33
C PRO A 33 -11.42 2.34 0.29
N LYS A 34 -10.52 2.66 1.25
CA LYS A 34 -9.85 3.97 1.34
C LYS A 34 -8.45 3.98 0.71
N ALA A 35 -7.93 2.83 0.32
CA ALA A 35 -6.60 2.69 -0.22
C ALA A 35 -6.47 3.40 -1.58
N ASN A 36 -5.57 4.37 -1.69
CA ASN A 36 -5.16 4.97 -2.96
C ASN A 36 -3.69 4.64 -3.21
N MET A 37 -3.45 3.56 -3.94
CA MET A 37 -2.11 3.00 -4.13
C MET A 37 -2.00 2.31 -5.48
N GLU A 38 -0.76 2.13 -5.93
CA GLU A 38 -0.43 1.49 -7.19
C GLU A 38 0.47 0.29 -6.93
N PHE A 39 0.04 -0.89 -7.39
CA PHE A 39 0.81 -2.12 -7.28
C PHE A 39 1.38 -2.52 -8.64
N ILE A 40 2.66 -2.86 -8.67
CA ILE A 40 3.32 -3.41 -9.85
C ILE A 40 3.48 -4.91 -9.64
N ILE A 41 2.86 -5.73 -10.49
CA ILE A 41 2.92 -7.18 -10.40
C ILE A 41 3.65 -7.75 -11.61
N SER A 42 4.72 -8.50 -11.31
CA SER A 42 5.42 -9.32 -12.28
C SER A 42 4.67 -10.65 -12.45
N THR A 43 4.19 -10.96 -13.65
CA THR A 43 3.38 -12.15 -13.90
C THR A 43 3.55 -12.68 -15.33
N SER A 44 3.33 -13.97 -15.52
CA SER A 44 3.29 -14.56 -16.87
C SER A 44 2.03 -14.13 -17.62
N ASP A 45 2.10 -14.19 -18.95
CA ASP A 45 0.96 -14.00 -19.84
C ASP A 45 -0.21 -14.94 -19.52
N TYR A 46 0.10 -16.20 -19.17
CA TYR A 46 -0.90 -17.18 -18.77
C TYR A 46 -1.70 -16.73 -17.53
N LEU A 47 -1.02 -16.28 -16.47
CA LEU A 47 -1.70 -15.81 -15.25
C LEU A 47 -2.43 -14.50 -15.50
N ALA A 48 -1.83 -13.58 -16.28
CA ALA A 48 -2.47 -12.35 -16.73
C ALA A 48 -3.79 -12.62 -17.48
N GLY A 49 -3.83 -13.64 -18.33
CA GLY A 49 -5.03 -13.99 -19.10
C GLY A 49 -6.08 -14.79 -18.30
N THR A 50 -5.66 -15.59 -17.32
CA THR A 50 -6.56 -16.55 -16.65
C THR A 50 -7.07 -16.08 -15.29
N ILE A 51 -6.22 -15.43 -14.48
CA ILE A 51 -6.55 -15.07 -13.09
C ILE A 51 -6.97 -13.61 -12.97
N PHE A 52 -6.20 -12.70 -13.59
CA PHE A 52 -6.39 -11.26 -13.39
C PHE A 52 -7.77 -10.72 -13.75
N PRO A 53 -8.47 -11.19 -14.81
CA PRO A 53 -9.82 -10.72 -15.09
C PRO A 53 -10.78 -10.93 -13.92
N GLY A 54 -10.68 -12.07 -13.21
CA GLY A 54 -11.48 -12.34 -12.02
C GLY A 54 -11.06 -11.50 -10.82
N PHE A 55 -9.75 -11.39 -10.61
CA PHE A 55 -9.19 -10.56 -9.54
C PHE A 55 -9.58 -9.09 -9.67
N LEU A 56 -9.49 -8.50 -10.87
CA LEU A 56 -9.84 -7.10 -11.12
C LEU A 56 -11.31 -6.81 -10.82
N ARG A 57 -12.24 -7.73 -11.13
CA ARG A 57 -13.66 -7.58 -10.78
C ARG A 57 -13.90 -7.59 -9.28
N GLN A 58 -13.07 -8.30 -8.51
CA GLN A 58 -13.19 -8.30 -7.06
C GLN A 58 -12.53 -7.06 -6.46
N LEU A 59 -11.36 -6.68 -6.98
CA LEU A 59 -10.66 -5.46 -6.59
C LEU A 59 -11.50 -4.21 -6.81
N GLU A 60 -12.27 -4.14 -7.89
CA GLU A 60 -13.17 -3.01 -8.14
C GLU A 60 -14.25 -2.85 -7.06
N LYS A 61 -14.72 -3.97 -6.49
CA LYS A 61 -15.72 -3.95 -5.41
C LYS A 61 -15.12 -3.56 -4.06
N ASP A 62 -13.92 -4.08 -3.79
CA ASP A 62 -13.31 -3.97 -2.46
C ASP A 62 -12.41 -2.73 -2.33
N ALA A 63 -11.80 -2.26 -3.44
CA ALA A 63 -10.77 -1.23 -3.47
C ALA A 63 -10.70 -0.49 -4.82
N ALA A 64 -11.80 0.19 -5.20
CA ALA A 64 -11.94 0.88 -6.50
C ALA A 64 -10.86 1.94 -6.80
N ASN A 65 -10.16 2.45 -5.78
CA ASN A 65 -9.12 3.48 -5.92
C ASN A 65 -7.71 2.89 -6.15
N VAL A 66 -7.56 1.56 -6.09
CA VAL A 66 -6.28 0.88 -6.29
C VAL A 66 -6.00 0.68 -7.78
N ARG A 67 -4.76 0.95 -8.19
CA ARG A 67 -4.28 0.72 -9.56
C ARG A 67 -3.29 -0.43 -9.63
N LEU A 68 -3.27 -1.11 -10.77
CA LEU A 68 -2.39 -2.24 -11.04
C LEU A 68 -1.63 -2.06 -12.35
N TRP A 69 -0.33 -2.34 -12.30
CA TRP A 69 0.52 -2.49 -13.48
C TRP A 69 1.01 -3.92 -13.58
N LEU A 70 0.59 -4.61 -14.65
CA LEU A 70 1.09 -5.94 -14.96
C LEU A 70 2.29 -5.81 -15.89
N ARG A 71 3.38 -6.48 -15.52
CA ARG A 71 4.57 -6.57 -16.35
C ARG A 71 4.98 -8.03 -16.50
N PRO A 72 5.54 -8.42 -17.66
CA PRO A 72 6.18 -9.72 -17.78
C PRO A 72 7.31 -9.87 -16.74
N PRO A 73 7.65 -11.11 -16.37
CA PRO A 73 8.80 -11.35 -15.54
C PRO A 73 10.06 -11.01 -16.33
N SER A 74 10.64 -9.85 -16.05
CA SER A 74 12.04 -9.58 -16.36
C SER A 74 12.91 -10.36 -15.37
N ASP A 75 14.14 -10.75 -15.75
CA ASP A 75 15.14 -11.47 -14.92
C ASP A 75 15.61 -10.67 -13.68
N ILE A 76 14.68 -10.22 -12.84
CA ILE A 76 14.92 -9.46 -11.62
C ILE A 76 14.60 -10.40 -10.47
N ASN A 77 15.67 -10.83 -9.79
CA ASN A 77 15.71 -11.72 -8.62
C ASN A 77 14.37 -11.90 -7.91
N PHE A 78 13.74 -13.06 -8.11
CA PHE A 78 13.00 -13.71 -7.04
C PHE A 78 14.03 -14.03 -5.96
N MET A 79 14.27 -13.09 -5.03
CA MET A 79 15.01 -13.40 -3.82
C MET A 79 14.31 -14.62 -3.20
N ARG A 80 14.95 -15.79 -3.26
CA ARG A 80 14.60 -16.89 -2.37
C ARG A 80 14.57 -16.28 -0.98
N PRO A 81 13.56 -16.57 -0.13
CA PRO A 81 13.69 -16.26 1.28
C PRO A 81 14.96 -16.97 1.76
N THR A 82 16.02 -16.19 1.96
CA THR A 82 17.25 -16.67 2.57
C THR A 82 16.81 -17.21 3.92
N LYS A 83 16.89 -18.53 4.12
CA LYS A 83 16.79 -19.10 5.47
C LYS A 83 17.75 -18.27 6.33
N LEU A 84 17.23 -17.63 7.39
CA LEU A 84 18.10 -17.01 8.38
C LEU A 84 19.18 -18.03 8.76
N PRO A 85 20.45 -17.63 8.88
CA PRO A 85 21.49 -18.56 9.29
C PRO A 85 21.11 -19.15 10.64
N GLU A 86 21.02 -20.48 10.69
CA GLU A 86 20.69 -21.32 11.86
C GLU A 86 21.69 -21.13 13.03
N LYS A 87 22.74 -20.31 12.83
CA LYS A 87 23.79 -20.01 13.80
C LYS A 87 23.42 -19.03 14.90
N LEU A 88 22.15 -18.63 15.02
CA LEU A 88 21.67 -17.76 16.10
C LEU A 88 20.66 -18.45 17.03
N LEU A 89 20.64 -19.79 17.05
CA LEU A 89 19.83 -20.53 18.01
C LEU A 89 20.62 -21.15 19.17
N TRP A 90 21.91 -21.51 19.05
CA TRP A 90 22.70 -21.92 20.23
C TRP A 90 24.22 -21.76 19.97
N SER A 91 24.84 -20.70 20.51
CA SER A 91 26.23 -20.59 21.01
C SER A 91 26.65 -19.13 21.11
#